data_AF-A0AAU4XIG6-F1
#
_entry.id   AF-A0AAU4XIG6-F1
#
_cell.length_a   1.000
_cell.length_b   1.000
_cell.length_c   1.000
_cell.angle_alpha   90.00
_cell.angle_beta   90.00
_cell.angle_gamma   90.00
#
_symmetry.space_group_name_H-M   'P 1'
#
loop_
_entity.id
_entity.type
_entity.pdbx_description
1 polymer ?
#
loop_
_entity_poly.entity_id
_entity_poly.type
_entity_poly.pdbx_seq_one_letter_code
_entity_poly.pdbx_strand_id
1 'polypeptide(L)'
;MHPELMSAAYLAHVWESPVVRQFLEENAVRTVTGIHTVGQEVLRGIRFPLPPLAEQHRIVERLEKHLSRLEVGRRAVERVIERAPELRGAIRHTATSGDHPSAGGCDGWRRGALRDVLERVEAGRSIRCDPRPAGDAEWGMIKASAMTYGEFRADEQKAVPSRTKVDPRHEIKRNDILVSRANTAAHVGATVLVGDCRQRLLLSDKSLRLVPLAGVDRQWLVQVLSSPGVREQISSRATGTISSMRNISQRNLMDIRILIPPAREQSGIGKSIRAQLERIDRLAEQLAASLDRSDRLRESLLQAAFAGRLVSQDPTDEPAGIPLARLRAEREARECSSRPAPRPRRAARARVSLATAPAVQLEFEL
;
A
#
# COMPACT_ATOMS: atom_id res chain seq x y z
N MET A 1 -3.72 3.36 39.73
CA MET A 1 -2.29 3.39 39.36
C MET A 1 -1.56 4.07 40.51
N HIS A 2 -0.42 3.54 40.98
CA HIS A 2 0.37 4.19 42.03
C HIS A 2 1.45 5.06 41.36
N PRO A 3 1.26 6.38 41.24
CA PRO A 3 2.15 7.26 40.48
C PRO A 3 3.56 7.34 41.08
N GLU A 4 3.71 7.02 42.36
CA GLU A 4 5.00 6.93 43.06
C GLU A 4 5.84 5.72 42.64
N LEU A 5 5.24 4.74 41.96
CA LEU A 5 5.91 3.52 41.50
C LEU A 5 6.09 3.47 39.99
N MET A 6 5.13 4.01 39.23
CA MET A 6 5.06 3.79 37.79
C MET A 6 4.57 5.02 37.04
N SER A 7 5.39 5.47 36.09
CA SER A 7 5.03 6.51 35.14
C SER A 7 3.95 6.02 34.16
N ALA A 8 2.92 6.83 33.94
CA ALA A 8 1.88 6.53 32.97
C ALA A 8 2.41 6.49 31.53
N ALA A 9 3.34 7.39 31.19
CA ALA A 9 3.98 7.43 29.87
C ALA A 9 4.89 6.20 29.66
N TYR A 10 5.62 5.79 30.70
CA TYR A 10 6.42 4.56 30.65
C TYR A 10 5.52 3.34 30.39
N LEU A 11 4.44 3.19 31.16
CA LEU A 11 3.51 2.09 30.96
C LEU A 11 2.86 2.12 29.57
N ALA A 12 2.53 3.30 29.04
CA ALA A 12 2.00 3.44 27.69
C ALA A 12 2.96 2.86 26.64
N HIS A 13 4.25 3.20 26.72
CA HIS A 13 5.24 2.65 25.80
C HIS A 13 5.49 1.14 26.01
N VAL A 14 5.37 0.62 27.24
CA VAL A 14 5.44 -0.83 27.49
C VAL A 14 4.31 -1.56 26.73
N TRP A 15 3.09 -1.02 26.76
CA TRP A 15 1.96 -1.57 26.01
C TRP A 15 2.12 -1.47 24.48
N GLU A 16 2.86 -0.47 24.02
CA GLU A 16 3.23 -0.33 22.60
C GLU A 16 4.41 -1.21 22.18
N SER A 17 5.11 -1.85 23.12
CA SER A 17 6.29 -2.65 22.80
C SER A 17 5.94 -3.85 21.91
N PRO A 18 6.79 -4.22 20.95
CA PRO A 18 6.53 -5.34 20.04
C PRO A 18 6.26 -6.66 20.78
N VAL A 19 6.99 -6.89 21.88
CA VAL A 19 6.87 -8.09 22.71
C VAL A 19 5.48 -8.18 23.35
N VAL A 20 4.98 -7.08 23.93
CA VAL A 20 3.63 -7.05 24.52
C VAL A 20 2.56 -7.14 23.44
N ARG A 21 2.74 -6.45 22.30
CA ARG A 21 1.79 -6.47 21.18
C ARG A 21 1.64 -7.88 20.60
N GLN A 22 2.75 -8.55 20.32
CA GLN A 22 2.76 -9.92 19.83
C GLN A 22 2.09 -10.88 20.81
N PHE A 23 2.40 -10.78 22.10
CA PHE A 23 1.74 -11.60 23.12
C PHE A 23 0.22 -11.40 23.15
N LEU A 24 -0.25 -10.16 23.03
CA LEU A 24 -1.68 -9.84 22.99
C LEU A 24 -2.35 -10.44 21.75
N GLU A 25 -1.70 -10.39 20.59
CA GLU A 25 -2.21 -10.94 19.33
C GLU A 25 -2.30 -12.47 19.36
N GLU A 26 -1.27 -13.15 19.88
CA GLU A 26 -1.23 -14.61 20.02
C GLU A 26 -2.29 -15.13 21.01
N ASN A 27 -2.64 -14.33 22.02
CA ASN A 27 -3.61 -14.69 23.05
C ASN A 27 -5.00 -14.06 22.81
N ALA A 28 -5.21 -13.41 21.66
CA ALA A 28 -6.50 -12.84 21.31
C ALA A 28 -7.48 -13.93 20.84
N VAL A 29 -8.65 -13.99 21.45
CA VAL A 29 -9.70 -14.96 21.11
C VAL A 29 -10.66 -14.33 20.11
N ARG A 30 -10.92 -15.01 18.99
CA ARG A 30 -11.92 -14.57 18.01
C ARG A 30 -13.32 -14.90 18.51
N THR A 31 -14.17 -13.89 18.64
CA THR A 31 -15.59 -14.07 19.00
C THR A 31 -16.41 -14.59 17.82
N VAL A 32 -17.62 -15.04 18.11
CA VAL A 32 -18.61 -15.50 17.11
C VAL A 32 -18.94 -14.40 16.08
N THR A 33 -18.80 -13.13 16.44
CA THR A 33 -19.03 -11.97 15.55
C THR A 33 -17.81 -11.58 14.70
N GLY A 34 -16.70 -12.32 14.80
CA GLY A 34 -15.47 -12.04 14.06
C GLY A 34 -14.56 -10.97 14.70
N ILE A 35 -14.88 -10.50 15.91
CA ILE A 35 -14.08 -9.53 16.65
C ILE A 35 -13.05 -10.27 17.51
N HIS A 36 -11.79 -9.82 17.52
CA HIS A 36 -10.78 -10.36 18.42
C HIS A 36 -10.87 -9.66 19.79
N THR A 37 -10.89 -10.43 20.88
CA THR A 37 -10.93 -9.92 22.25
C THR A 37 -9.80 -10.49 23.10
N VAL A 38 -9.29 -9.68 24.03
CA VAL A 38 -8.28 -10.10 25.00
C VAL A 38 -8.93 -10.12 26.39
N GLY A 39 -8.82 -11.24 27.09
CA GLY A 39 -9.39 -11.41 28.43
C GLY A 39 -8.59 -10.68 29.51
N GLN A 40 -9.25 -10.26 30.60
CA GLN A 40 -8.57 -9.58 31.72
C GLN A 40 -7.46 -10.43 32.35
N GLU A 41 -7.60 -11.75 32.39
CA GLU A 41 -6.56 -12.63 32.96
C GLU A 41 -5.29 -12.66 32.10
N VAL A 42 -5.43 -12.53 30.77
CA VAL A 42 -4.27 -12.39 29.86
C VAL A 42 -3.53 -11.09 30.18
N LEU A 43 -4.26 -9.99 30.33
CA LEU A 43 -3.66 -8.68 30.67
C LEU A 43 -2.96 -8.71 32.04
N ARG A 44 -3.55 -9.38 33.04
CA ARG A 44 -2.93 -9.54 34.37
C ARG A 44 -1.70 -10.45 34.35
N GLY A 45 -1.62 -11.36 33.39
CA GLY A 45 -0.49 -12.30 33.24
C GLY A 45 0.77 -11.67 32.67
N ILE A 46 0.67 -10.48 32.08
CA ILE A 46 1.80 -9.78 31.44
C ILE A 46 2.78 -9.29 32.52
N ARG A 47 4.03 -9.74 32.40
CA ARG A 47 5.15 -9.20 33.18
C ARG A 47 6.03 -8.32 32.30
N PHE A 48 6.49 -7.23 32.87
CA PHE A 48 7.34 -6.25 32.19
C PHE A 48 8.37 -5.67 33.16
N PRO A 49 9.49 -5.14 32.65
CA PRO A 49 10.52 -4.52 33.47
C PRO A 49 9.98 -3.29 34.19
N LEU A 50 10.25 -3.20 35.49
CA LEU A 50 9.89 -2.07 36.34
C LEU A 50 11.17 -1.45 36.93
N PRO A 51 11.88 -0.59 36.17
CA PRO A 51 13.05 0.11 36.68
C PRO A 51 12.63 1.19 37.69
N PRO A 52 13.58 1.77 38.45
CA PRO A 52 13.34 2.93 39.31
C PRO A 52 12.55 4.04 38.62
N LEU A 53 11.73 4.79 39.36
CA LEU A 53 10.87 5.83 38.78
C LEU A 53 11.68 6.90 38.03
N ALA A 54 12.85 7.28 38.55
CA ALA A 54 13.75 8.21 37.88
C ALA A 54 14.27 7.66 36.55
N GLU A 55 14.67 6.37 36.52
CA GLU A 55 15.06 5.68 35.29
C GLU A 55 13.91 5.59 34.29
N GLN A 56 12.68 5.29 34.72
CA GLN A 56 11.49 5.29 33.85
C GLN A 56 11.33 6.64 33.13
N HIS A 57 11.50 7.77 33.84
CA HIS A 57 11.43 9.09 33.23
C HIS A 57 12.56 9.34 32.22
N ARG A 58 13.81 8.94 32.54
CA ARG A 58 14.93 9.06 31.59
C ARG A 58 14.71 8.22 30.33
N ILE A 59 14.17 7.00 30.48
CA ILE A 59 13.80 6.12 29.36
C ILE A 59 12.77 6.82 28.47
N VAL A 60 11.66 7.30 29.07
CA VAL A 60 10.58 7.96 28.33
C VAL A 60 11.11 9.19 27.58
N GLU A 61 11.84 10.08 28.23
CA GLU A 61 12.39 11.28 27.60
C GLU A 61 13.27 10.92 26.39
N ARG A 62 14.17 9.94 26.55
CA ARG A 62 15.08 9.53 25.49
C ARG A 62 14.35 8.85 24.33
N LEU A 63 13.36 8.02 24.64
CA LEU A 63 12.54 7.28 23.69
C LEU A 63 11.67 8.24 22.88
N GLU A 64 10.91 9.12 23.54
CA GLU A 64 10.05 10.13 22.88
C GLU A 64 10.86 11.06 21.97
N LYS A 65 12.07 11.47 22.39
CA LYS A 65 12.97 12.27 21.55
C LYS A 65 13.37 11.56 20.26
N HIS A 66 13.60 10.25 20.29
CA HIS A 66 13.93 9.48 19.09
C HIS A 66 12.69 9.19 18.23
N LEU A 67 11.59 8.76 18.86
CA LEU A 67 10.33 8.45 18.18
C LEU A 67 9.73 9.68 17.48
N SER A 68 9.82 10.86 18.10
CA SER A 68 9.37 12.12 17.48
C SER A 68 10.16 12.46 16.22
N ARG A 69 11.49 12.31 16.23
CA ARG A 69 12.34 12.54 15.04
C ARG A 69 12.02 11.54 13.94
N LEU A 70 11.81 10.28 14.31
CA LEU A 70 11.44 9.22 13.39
C LEU A 70 10.09 9.51 12.71
N GLU A 71 9.09 9.93 13.49
CA GLU A 71 7.76 10.26 12.99
C GLU A 71 7.78 11.49 12.06
N VAL A 72 8.59 12.51 12.37
CA VAL A 72 8.81 13.65 11.47
C VAL A 72 9.39 13.20 10.12
N GLY A 73 10.39 12.31 10.14
CA GLY A 73 10.98 11.74 8.93
C GLY A 73 9.98 10.91 8.14
N ARG A 74 9.22 10.05 8.82
CA ARG A 74 8.19 9.18 8.23
C ARG A 74 7.14 10.01 7.49
N ARG A 75 6.59 11.04 8.14
CA ARG A 75 5.63 11.97 7.53
C ARG A 75 6.19 12.72 6.33
N ALA A 76 7.48 13.07 6.34
CA ALA A 76 8.12 13.71 5.20
C ALA A 76 8.17 12.78 3.99
N VAL A 77 8.48 11.50 4.21
CA VAL A 77 8.48 10.47 3.17
C VAL A 77 7.07 10.21 2.62
N GLU A 78 6.09 10.05 3.50
CA GLU A 78 4.68 9.85 3.13
C GLU A 78 4.16 10.98 2.23
N ARG A 79 4.45 12.25 2.59
CA ARG A 79 4.08 13.41 1.74
C ARG A 79 4.71 13.36 0.34
N VAL A 80 5.93 12.86 0.20
CA VAL A 80 6.57 12.73 -1.12
C VAL A 80 5.87 11.67 -1.96
N ILE A 81 5.50 10.54 -1.35
CA ILE A 81 4.75 9.46 -1.99
C ILE A 81 3.37 9.98 -2.45
N GLU A 82 2.67 10.73 -1.60
CA GLU A 82 1.36 11.32 -1.91
C GLU A 82 1.41 12.30 -3.09
N ARG A 83 2.50 13.04 -3.26
CA ARG A 83 2.68 14.01 -4.37
C ARG A 83 3.14 13.37 -5.68
N ALA A 84 3.58 12.12 -5.66
CA ALA A 84 4.13 11.45 -6.84
C ALA A 84 3.13 11.34 -8.01
N PRO A 85 1.82 11.08 -7.81
CA PRO A 85 0.84 11.07 -8.90
C PRO A 85 0.72 12.42 -9.64
N GLU A 86 0.70 13.53 -8.90
CA GLU A 86 0.65 14.88 -9.48
C GLU A 86 1.89 15.17 -10.33
N LEU A 87 3.08 14.81 -9.82
CA LEU A 87 4.33 14.95 -10.57
C LEU A 87 4.32 14.12 -11.86
N ARG A 88 3.84 12.87 -11.81
CA ARG A 88 3.68 12.04 -13.01
C ARG A 88 2.73 12.69 -14.02
N GLY A 89 1.63 13.28 -13.54
CA GLY A 89 0.68 14.02 -14.38
C GLY A 89 1.30 15.25 -15.05
N ALA A 90 2.04 16.06 -14.28
CA ALA A 90 2.74 17.25 -14.77
C ALA A 90 3.80 16.90 -15.82
N ILE A 91 4.58 15.84 -15.59
CA ILE A 91 5.56 15.36 -16.58
C ILE A 91 4.85 14.92 -17.87
N ARG A 92 3.77 14.14 -17.78
CA ARG A 92 3.02 13.70 -18.98
C ARG A 92 2.36 14.86 -19.71
N HIS A 93 1.95 15.92 -19.01
CA HIS A 93 1.39 17.12 -19.62
C HIS A 93 2.36 17.79 -20.61
N THR A 94 3.67 17.71 -20.35
CA THR A 94 4.70 18.24 -21.26
C THR A 94 4.69 17.58 -22.65
N ALA A 95 4.18 16.33 -22.77
CA ALA A 95 3.97 15.66 -24.05
C ALA A 95 2.93 16.36 -24.94
N THR A 96 2.08 17.19 -24.34
CA THR A 96 0.94 17.84 -24.98
C THR A 96 1.00 19.37 -24.99
N SER A 97 1.94 19.98 -24.24
CA SER A 97 2.02 21.45 -24.12
C SER A 97 3.17 22.08 -24.93
N GLY A 98 4.16 21.29 -25.35
CA GLY A 98 5.35 21.79 -26.05
C GLY A 98 6.42 22.39 -25.13
N ASP A 99 6.18 22.40 -23.81
CA ASP A 99 7.13 22.89 -22.79
C ASP A 99 8.22 21.85 -22.44
N HIS A 100 8.20 20.68 -23.09
CA HIS A 100 9.17 19.63 -22.78
C HIS A 100 10.57 20.04 -23.25
N PRO A 101 11.65 19.85 -22.46
CA PRO A 101 13.01 20.28 -22.86
C PRO A 101 13.55 19.65 -24.14
N SER A 102 13.04 18.48 -24.53
CA SER A 102 13.37 17.84 -25.83
C SER A 102 12.51 18.33 -27.00
N ALA A 103 11.59 19.26 -26.77
CA ALA A 103 10.88 19.98 -27.81
C ALA A 103 11.62 21.29 -28.11
N GLY A 104 11.64 21.71 -29.38
CA GLY A 104 12.13 23.03 -29.78
C GLY A 104 11.13 24.16 -29.50
N GLY A 105 10.19 23.95 -28.58
CA GLY A 105 8.93 24.69 -28.45
C GLY A 105 7.79 24.08 -29.27
N CYS A 106 6.69 24.83 -29.40
CA CYS A 106 5.52 24.42 -30.20
C CYS A 106 5.66 24.73 -31.70
N ASP A 107 6.80 25.26 -32.14
CA ASP A 107 6.97 25.63 -33.54
C ASP A 107 6.98 24.36 -34.42
N GLY A 108 6.19 24.39 -35.49
CA GLY A 108 5.95 23.21 -36.33
C GLY A 108 5.05 22.12 -35.73
N TRP A 109 4.50 22.30 -34.52
CA TRP A 109 3.51 21.37 -33.97
C TRP A 109 2.14 21.62 -34.60
N ARG A 110 1.49 20.54 -35.04
CA ARG A 110 0.17 20.60 -35.66
C ARG A 110 -0.93 20.24 -34.65
N ARG A 111 -2.01 21.03 -34.62
CA ARG A 111 -3.26 20.63 -33.95
C ARG A 111 -3.96 19.57 -34.78
N GLY A 112 -4.38 18.47 -34.15
CA GLY A 112 -5.10 17.39 -34.82
C GLY A 112 -5.92 16.57 -33.84
N ALA A 113 -6.34 15.40 -34.30
CA ALA A 113 -7.02 14.39 -33.50
C ALA A 113 -6.29 13.04 -33.58
N LEU A 114 -6.67 12.09 -32.73
CA LEU A 114 -6.06 10.74 -32.75
C LEU A 114 -6.17 10.06 -34.11
N ARG A 115 -7.23 10.31 -34.87
CA ARG A 115 -7.37 9.83 -36.26
C ARG A 115 -6.24 10.25 -37.19
N ASP A 116 -5.56 11.37 -36.91
CA ASP A 116 -4.50 11.91 -37.76
C ASP A 116 -3.14 11.23 -37.53
N VAL A 117 -3.04 10.36 -36.51
CA VAL A 117 -1.82 9.64 -36.13
C VAL A 117 -2.01 8.12 -36.09
N LEU A 118 -3.22 7.64 -36.39
CA LEU A 118 -3.58 6.22 -36.36
C LEU A 118 -3.91 5.72 -37.76
N GLU A 119 -3.31 4.59 -38.15
CA GLU A 119 -3.65 3.87 -39.36
C GLU A 119 -5.01 3.18 -39.19
N ARG A 120 -5.20 2.51 -38.06
CA ARG A 120 -6.46 1.83 -37.70
C ARG A 120 -6.55 1.55 -36.20
N VAL A 121 -7.77 1.18 -35.77
CA VAL A 121 -8.07 0.72 -34.42
C VAL A 121 -8.73 -0.65 -34.50
N GLU A 122 -8.17 -1.63 -33.79
CA GLU A 122 -8.65 -3.00 -33.80
C GLU A 122 -9.33 -3.32 -32.48
N ALA A 123 -10.58 -3.78 -32.52
CA ALA A 123 -11.28 -4.23 -31.32
C ALA A 123 -11.02 -5.72 -31.07
N GLY A 124 -10.85 -6.09 -29.80
CA GLY A 124 -10.82 -7.49 -29.42
C GLY A 124 -12.19 -8.17 -29.49
N ARG A 125 -12.23 -9.45 -29.08
CA ARG A 125 -13.42 -10.30 -29.20
C ARG A 125 -13.94 -10.70 -27.82
N SER A 126 -15.25 -10.94 -27.76
CA SER A 126 -15.87 -11.53 -26.57
C SER A 126 -15.86 -13.05 -26.74
N ILE A 127 -15.02 -13.73 -25.97
CA ILE A 127 -14.92 -15.19 -25.93
C ILE A 127 -15.31 -15.67 -24.53
N ARG A 128 -16.17 -16.68 -24.47
CA ARG A 128 -16.46 -17.39 -23.20
C ARG A 128 -15.18 -18.13 -22.78
N CYS A 129 -14.66 -17.75 -21.63
CA CYS A 129 -13.39 -18.24 -21.11
C CYS A 129 -13.63 -18.89 -19.75
N ASP A 130 -12.75 -19.80 -19.38
CA ASP A 130 -12.77 -20.42 -18.06
C ASP A 130 -12.24 -19.42 -17.01
N PRO A 131 -12.82 -19.35 -15.81
CA PRO A 131 -12.44 -18.39 -14.77
C PRO A 131 -11.16 -18.80 -14.03
N ARG A 132 -10.15 -19.26 -14.78
CA ARG A 132 -8.81 -19.61 -14.31
C ARG A 132 -7.75 -18.98 -15.21
N PRO A 133 -6.52 -18.77 -14.73
CA PRO A 133 -5.41 -18.42 -15.60
C PRO A 133 -5.19 -19.50 -16.66
N ALA A 134 -4.90 -19.11 -17.91
CA ALA A 134 -4.39 -20.03 -18.93
C ALA A 134 -2.94 -20.43 -18.59
N GLY A 135 -2.60 -21.70 -18.84
CA GLY A 135 -1.22 -22.18 -18.81
C GLY A 135 -0.39 -21.67 -20.00
N ASP A 136 0.91 -21.98 -20.00
CA ASP A 136 1.88 -21.40 -20.95
C ASP A 136 1.60 -21.74 -22.41
N ALA A 137 1.11 -22.95 -22.68
CA ALA A 137 0.72 -23.40 -24.01
C ALA A 137 -0.75 -23.06 -24.35
N GLU A 138 -1.53 -22.53 -23.41
CA GLU A 138 -2.94 -22.20 -23.62
C GLU A 138 -3.13 -20.76 -24.09
N TRP A 139 -4.17 -20.56 -24.89
CA TRP A 139 -4.62 -19.22 -25.23
C TRP A 139 -5.21 -18.53 -24.00
N GLY A 140 -4.72 -17.33 -23.70
CA GLY A 140 -5.27 -16.45 -22.67
C GLY A 140 -6.00 -15.27 -23.30
N MET A 141 -7.14 -14.89 -22.75
CA MET A 141 -7.81 -13.64 -23.07
C MET A 141 -7.54 -12.62 -21.96
N ILE A 142 -7.04 -11.43 -22.30
CA ILE A 142 -6.77 -10.39 -21.30
C ILE A 142 -8.07 -9.86 -20.67
N LYS A 143 -8.02 -9.60 -19.36
CA LYS A 143 -9.06 -8.89 -18.61
C LYS A 143 -8.87 -7.38 -18.76
N ALA A 144 -9.85 -6.58 -18.35
CA ALA A 144 -9.70 -5.12 -18.31
C ALA A 144 -8.58 -4.69 -17.33
N SER A 145 -8.38 -5.45 -16.24
CA SER A 145 -7.31 -5.26 -15.25
C SER A 145 -5.90 -5.31 -15.86
N ALA A 146 -5.72 -5.98 -17.01
CA ALA A 146 -4.44 -6.07 -17.71
C ALA A 146 -3.90 -4.71 -18.19
N MET A 147 -4.75 -3.68 -18.27
CA MET A 147 -4.39 -2.34 -18.77
C MET A 147 -4.66 -1.22 -17.76
N THR A 148 -5.22 -1.54 -16.58
CA THR A 148 -5.77 -0.54 -15.64
C THR A 148 -4.69 0.31 -14.98
N TYR A 149 -3.54 -0.28 -14.66
CA TYR A 149 -2.55 0.27 -13.71
C TYR A 149 -1.39 1.01 -14.39
N GLY A 150 -1.55 1.45 -15.63
CA GLY A 150 -0.53 2.18 -16.38
C GLY A 150 0.58 1.31 -16.97
N GLU A 151 0.56 0.01 -16.70
CA GLU A 151 1.44 -1.01 -17.26
C GLU A 151 0.64 -2.21 -17.73
N PHE A 152 1.16 -2.92 -18.73
CA PHE A 152 0.53 -4.13 -19.24
C PHE A 152 0.83 -5.31 -18.33
N ARG A 153 -0.21 -5.93 -17.78
CA ARG A 153 -0.13 -7.11 -16.90
C ARG A 153 -0.56 -8.36 -17.64
N ALA A 154 0.40 -9.16 -18.09
CA ALA A 154 0.17 -10.36 -18.90
C ALA A 154 -0.50 -11.53 -18.14
N ASP A 155 -0.38 -11.51 -16.82
CA ASP A 155 -0.98 -12.45 -15.86
C ASP A 155 -2.48 -12.19 -15.62
N GLU A 156 -2.95 -10.98 -15.90
CA GLU A 156 -4.37 -10.59 -15.83
C GLU A 156 -5.18 -11.12 -17.02
N GLN A 157 -5.26 -12.45 -17.11
CA GLN A 157 -5.90 -13.18 -18.20
C GLN A 157 -6.75 -14.33 -17.70
N LYS A 158 -7.59 -14.85 -18.60
CA LYS A 158 -8.45 -16.02 -18.39
C LYS A 158 -8.26 -17.02 -19.52
N ALA A 159 -8.32 -18.30 -19.20
CA ALA A 159 -8.07 -19.38 -20.15
C ALA A 159 -9.17 -19.45 -21.22
N VAL A 160 -8.75 -19.49 -22.49
CA VAL A 160 -9.63 -19.76 -23.62
C VAL A 160 -9.73 -21.29 -23.78
N PRO A 161 -10.95 -21.86 -23.83
CA PRO A 161 -11.12 -23.30 -24.00
C PRO A 161 -10.44 -23.81 -25.27
N SER A 162 -9.78 -24.97 -25.19
CA SER A 162 -8.98 -25.54 -26.28
C SER A 162 -9.73 -25.74 -27.61
N ARG A 163 -11.04 -26.00 -27.52
CA ARG A 163 -11.95 -26.18 -28.67
C ARG A 163 -12.44 -24.87 -29.31
N THR A 164 -12.12 -23.71 -28.72
CA THR A 164 -12.56 -22.42 -29.26
C THR A 164 -11.67 -22.01 -30.42
N LYS A 165 -12.29 -21.72 -31.57
CA LYS A 165 -11.56 -21.17 -32.72
C LYS A 165 -11.08 -19.76 -32.39
N VAL A 166 -9.77 -19.58 -32.37
CA VAL A 166 -9.10 -18.29 -32.17
C VAL A 166 -8.67 -17.71 -33.51
N ASP A 167 -8.69 -16.39 -33.60
CA ASP A 167 -8.11 -15.66 -34.74
C ASP A 167 -6.78 -15.04 -34.29
N PRO A 168 -5.63 -15.58 -34.76
CA PRO A 168 -4.30 -15.09 -34.39
C PRO A 168 -4.06 -13.61 -34.72
N ARG A 169 -4.89 -13.00 -35.58
CA ARG A 169 -4.79 -11.55 -35.83
C ARG A 169 -5.02 -10.72 -34.58
N HIS A 170 -5.81 -11.19 -33.61
CA HIS A 170 -6.04 -10.50 -32.35
C HIS A 170 -5.01 -10.85 -31.27
N GLU A 171 -3.97 -11.61 -31.62
CA GLU A 171 -2.87 -11.90 -30.70
C GLU A 171 -2.12 -10.61 -30.38
N ILE A 172 -1.91 -10.39 -29.09
CA ILE A 172 -1.18 -9.26 -28.51
C ILE A 172 0.31 -9.52 -28.70
N LYS A 173 1.02 -8.52 -29.17
CA LYS A 173 2.46 -8.59 -29.42
C LYS A 173 3.20 -7.47 -28.69
N ARG A 174 4.50 -7.69 -28.49
CA ARG A 174 5.40 -6.64 -28.02
C ARG A 174 5.26 -5.38 -28.88
N ASN A 175 5.25 -4.22 -28.23
CA ASN A 175 5.02 -2.89 -28.81
C ASN A 175 3.58 -2.60 -29.28
N ASP A 176 2.60 -3.46 -29.02
CA ASP A 176 1.20 -3.08 -29.19
C ASP A 176 0.82 -1.96 -28.20
N ILE A 177 0.01 -1.01 -28.65
CA ILE A 177 -0.60 0.00 -27.79
C ILE A 177 -2.03 -0.43 -27.52
N LEU A 178 -2.34 -0.69 -26.26
CA LEU A 178 -3.67 -1.15 -25.86
C LEU A 178 -4.38 -0.07 -25.05
N VAL A 179 -5.68 0.07 -25.30
CA VAL A 179 -6.58 1.00 -24.60
C VAL A 179 -7.74 0.21 -24.01
N SER A 180 -8.01 0.48 -22.74
CA SER A 180 -9.18 -0.01 -22.02
C SER A 180 -10.45 0.64 -22.59
N ARG A 181 -11.23 -0.15 -23.35
CA ARG A 181 -12.49 0.27 -23.95
C ARG A 181 -13.59 0.42 -22.91
N ALA A 182 -13.66 -0.51 -21.96
CA ALA A 182 -14.76 -0.61 -21.01
C ALA A 182 -14.25 -0.94 -19.60
N ASN A 183 -14.45 -0.01 -18.67
CA ASN A 183 -13.99 -0.09 -17.27
C ASN A 183 -14.73 0.95 -16.41
N THR A 184 -14.33 1.13 -15.15
CA THR A 184 -14.84 2.24 -14.31
C THR A 184 -14.51 3.60 -14.93
N ALA A 185 -15.20 4.65 -14.48
CA ALA A 185 -14.95 6.02 -14.95
C ALA A 185 -13.48 6.47 -14.82
N ALA A 186 -12.78 6.01 -13.77
CA ALA A 186 -11.36 6.34 -13.56
C ALA A 186 -10.40 5.62 -14.54
N HIS A 187 -10.81 4.49 -15.11
CA HIS A 187 -9.94 3.59 -15.87
C HIS A 187 -10.37 3.33 -17.32
N VAL A 188 -11.52 3.89 -17.74
CA VAL A 188 -11.85 3.96 -19.17
C VAL A 188 -10.79 4.79 -19.88
N GLY A 189 -10.34 4.31 -21.04
CA GLY A 189 -9.24 4.94 -21.78
C GLY A 189 -7.84 4.72 -21.19
N ALA A 190 -7.70 3.93 -20.12
CA ALA A 190 -6.37 3.57 -19.61
C ALA A 190 -5.55 2.94 -20.75
N THR A 191 -4.33 3.44 -20.96
CA THR A 191 -3.50 3.13 -22.11
C THR A 191 -2.18 2.55 -21.66
N VAL A 192 -1.74 1.47 -22.31
CA VAL A 192 -0.48 0.79 -22.00
C VAL A 192 0.31 0.48 -23.28
N LEU A 193 1.63 0.46 -23.16
CA LEU A 193 2.52 -0.11 -24.16
C LEU A 193 2.87 -1.53 -23.74
N VAL A 194 2.63 -2.51 -24.61
CA VAL A 194 2.95 -3.91 -24.33
C VAL A 194 4.46 -4.09 -24.39
N GLY A 195 5.05 -4.49 -23.26
CA GLY A 195 6.45 -4.89 -23.15
C GLY A 195 6.67 -6.33 -23.62
N ASP A 196 7.59 -7.02 -22.97
CA ASP A 196 7.75 -8.46 -23.17
C ASP A 196 6.58 -9.21 -22.53
N CYS A 197 5.95 -10.07 -23.31
CA CYS A 197 4.82 -10.88 -22.86
C CYS A 197 4.87 -12.27 -23.48
N ARG A 198 4.25 -13.25 -22.82
CA ARG A 198 4.08 -14.59 -23.39
C ARG A 198 3.27 -14.54 -24.68
N GLN A 199 3.49 -15.53 -25.54
CA GLN A 199 2.66 -15.75 -26.72
C GLN A 199 1.26 -16.22 -26.33
N ARG A 200 0.35 -16.22 -27.29
CA ARG A 200 -1.03 -16.71 -27.15
C ARG A 200 -1.89 -15.89 -26.19
N LEU A 201 -1.65 -14.58 -26.11
CA LEU A 201 -2.54 -13.62 -25.45
C LEU A 201 -3.40 -12.91 -26.47
N LEU A 202 -4.71 -12.87 -26.25
CA LEU A 202 -5.68 -12.28 -27.18
C LEU A 202 -6.33 -11.03 -26.57
N LEU A 203 -6.67 -10.09 -27.44
CA LEU A 203 -7.50 -8.93 -27.13
C LEU A 203 -8.93 -9.34 -26.75
N SER A 204 -9.46 -8.80 -25.65
CA SER A 204 -10.88 -8.90 -25.31
C SER A 204 -11.71 -7.79 -25.93
N ASP A 205 -13.03 -7.97 -25.96
CA ASP A 205 -14.01 -6.95 -26.35
C ASP A 205 -13.91 -5.63 -25.54
N LYS A 206 -13.29 -5.69 -24.36
CA LYS A 206 -12.99 -4.54 -23.49
C LYS A 206 -11.65 -3.86 -23.82
N SER A 207 -10.96 -4.27 -24.86
CA SER A 207 -9.68 -3.72 -25.30
C SER A 207 -9.75 -3.23 -26.75
N LEU A 208 -9.02 -2.14 -27.01
CA LEU A 208 -8.74 -1.62 -28.34
C LEU A 208 -7.23 -1.65 -28.55
N ARG A 209 -6.75 -2.18 -29.67
CA ARG A 209 -5.37 -2.01 -30.12
C ARG A 209 -5.29 -0.83 -31.07
N LEU A 210 -4.41 0.11 -30.78
CA LEU A 210 -4.11 1.24 -31.64
C LEU A 210 -2.94 0.88 -32.55
N VAL A 211 -3.12 1.08 -33.85
CA VAL A 211 -2.06 0.90 -34.85
C VAL A 211 -1.67 2.29 -35.37
N PRO A 212 -0.54 2.86 -34.92
CA PRO A 212 -0.09 4.18 -35.35
C PRO A 212 0.36 4.19 -36.82
N LEU A 213 0.24 5.34 -37.47
CA LEU A 213 0.81 5.57 -38.81
C LEU A 213 2.33 5.43 -38.79
N ALA A 214 2.91 5.13 -39.96
CA ALA A 214 4.36 5.15 -40.14
C ALA A 214 4.94 6.52 -39.75
N GLY A 215 5.96 6.53 -38.91
CA GLY A 215 6.60 7.76 -38.39
C GLY A 215 6.02 8.29 -37.08
N VAL A 216 4.95 7.70 -36.53
CA VAL A 216 4.44 8.04 -35.20
C VAL A 216 5.16 7.21 -34.13
N ASP A 217 5.81 7.89 -33.18
CA ASP A 217 6.47 7.22 -32.07
C ASP A 217 5.46 6.67 -31.06
N ARG A 218 5.55 5.35 -30.81
CA ARG A 218 4.62 4.63 -29.92
C ARG A 218 4.73 5.08 -28.47
N GLN A 219 5.93 5.39 -28.00
CA GLN A 219 6.14 5.79 -26.61
C GLN A 219 5.53 7.17 -26.37
N TRP A 220 5.78 8.11 -27.28
CA TRP A 220 5.15 9.43 -27.26
C TRP A 220 3.62 9.32 -27.24
N LEU A 221 3.03 8.53 -28.14
CA LEU A 221 1.57 8.40 -28.22
C LEU A 221 0.97 7.89 -26.91
N VAL A 222 1.62 6.92 -26.24
CA VAL A 222 1.20 6.43 -24.93
C VAL A 222 1.29 7.51 -23.85
N GLN A 223 2.32 8.37 -23.89
CA GLN A 223 2.43 9.49 -22.96
C GLN A 223 1.32 10.53 -23.18
N VAL A 224 1.01 10.85 -24.43
CA VAL A 224 -0.10 11.74 -24.79
C VAL A 224 -1.43 11.17 -24.31
N LEU A 225 -1.73 9.91 -24.60
CA LEU A 225 -2.97 9.25 -24.19
C LEU A 225 -3.13 9.14 -22.67
N SER A 226 -2.01 9.13 -21.96
CA SER A 226 -1.94 9.05 -20.50
C SER A 226 -1.83 10.43 -19.83
N SER A 227 -1.79 11.53 -20.59
CA SER A 227 -1.71 12.88 -20.02
C SER A 227 -3.05 13.29 -19.40
N PRO A 228 -3.06 14.07 -18.30
CA PRO A 228 -4.30 14.42 -17.59
C PRO A 228 -5.38 15.02 -18.51
N GLY A 229 -5.01 16.00 -19.33
CA GLY A 229 -5.95 16.66 -20.25
C GLY A 229 -6.53 15.74 -21.32
N VAL A 230 -5.76 14.75 -21.81
CA VAL A 230 -6.28 13.76 -22.77
C VAL A 230 -7.15 12.72 -22.07
N ARG A 231 -6.78 12.28 -20.86
CA ARG A 231 -7.60 11.38 -20.04
C ARG A 231 -8.96 11.99 -19.69
N GLU A 232 -9.01 13.28 -19.38
CA GLU A 232 -10.22 14.08 -19.20
C GLU A 232 -11.10 14.06 -20.47
N GLN A 233 -10.50 14.30 -21.64
CA GLN A 233 -11.21 14.25 -22.92
C GLN A 233 -11.80 12.87 -23.22
N ILE A 234 -11.08 11.78 -22.87
CA ILE A 234 -11.57 10.40 -23.06
C ILE A 234 -12.71 10.10 -22.09
N SER A 235 -12.54 10.41 -20.80
CA SER A 235 -13.53 10.14 -19.77
C SER A 235 -14.85 10.86 -20.03
N SER A 236 -14.78 12.14 -20.42
CA SER A 236 -15.97 12.96 -20.76
C SER A 236 -16.75 12.44 -21.97
N ARG A 237 -16.07 11.80 -22.92
CA ARG A 237 -16.69 11.20 -24.13
C ARG A 237 -17.09 9.74 -23.95
N ALA A 238 -16.71 9.11 -22.84
CA ALA A 238 -17.14 7.76 -22.53
C ALA A 238 -18.64 7.76 -22.16
N THR A 239 -19.37 6.78 -22.66
CA THR A 239 -20.80 6.61 -22.39
C THR A 239 -21.02 5.50 -21.35
N GLY A 240 -22.23 5.39 -20.82
CA GLY A 240 -22.58 4.41 -19.77
C GLY A 240 -23.12 5.10 -18.52
N THR A 241 -24.28 4.63 -18.07
CA THR A 241 -25.09 5.25 -17.02
C THR A 241 -24.64 4.88 -15.61
N ILE A 242 -23.88 3.78 -15.47
CA ILE A 242 -23.37 3.30 -14.18
C ILE A 242 -21.88 3.65 -14.08
N SER A 243 -21.47 4.31 -13.01
CA SER A 243 -20.08 4.75 -12.76
C SER A 243 -19.06 3.60 -12.79
N SER A 244 -19.50 2.38 -12.49
CA SER A 244 -18.69 1.16 -12.51
C SER A 244 -18.43 0.59 -13.91
N MET A 245 -19.13 1.06 -14.95
CA MET A 245 -18.98 0.52 -16.31
C MET A 245 -19.23 1.60 -17.38
N ARG A 246 -18.18 2.36 -17.67
CA ARG A 246 -18.09 3.34 -18.77
C ARG A 246 -17.46 2.68 -19.99
N ASN A 247 -17.87 3.09 -21.19
CA ASN A 247 -17.37 2.59 -22.46
C ASN A 247 -16.94 3.75 -23.38
N ILE A 248 -15.78 3.65 -24.00
CA ILE A 248 -15.36 4.55 -25.07
C ILE A 248 -15.51 3.86 -26.43
N SER A 249 -16.27 4.48 -27.34
CA SER A 249 -16.40 3.99 -28.72
C SER A 249 -15.14 4.30 -29.52
N GLN A 250 -14.86 3.53 -30.58
CA GLN A 250 -13.74 3.84 -31.48
C GLN A 250 -13.89 5.24 -32.10
N ARG A 251 -15.10 5.62 -32.51
CA ARG A 251 -15.37 6.95 -33.06
C ARG A 251 -14.99 8.06 -32.07
N ASN A 252 -15.47 7.97 -30.83
CA ASN A 252 -15.21 8.98 -29.81
C ASN A 252 -13.71 9.04 -29.44
N LEU A 253 -13.03 7.89 -29.44
CA LEU A 253 -11.58 7.84 -29.24
C LEU A 253 -10.85 8.54 -30.41
N MET A 254 -11.23 8.27 -31.65
CA MET A 254 -10.60 8.88 -32.84
C MET A 254 -10.75 10.41 -32.90
N ASP A 255 -11.75 10.97 -32.21
CA ASP A 255 -12.04 12.41 -32.15
C ASP A 255 -11.36 13.16 -30.99
N ILE A 256 -10.55 12.46 -30.18
CA ILE A 256 -9.75 13.08 -29.12
C ILE A 256 -8.72 14.02 -29.74
N ARG A 257 -8.69 15.27 -29.27
CA ARG A 257 -7.81 16.32 -29.80
C ARG A 257 -6.44 16.26 -29.15
N ILE A 258 -5.41 16.36 -29.98
CA ILE A 258 -4.00 16.30 -29.56
C ILE A 258 -3.16 17.34 -30.32
N LEU A 259 -2.02 17.71 -29.75
CA LEU A 259 -0.94 18.36 -30.49
C LEU A 259 0.03 17.30 -31.01
N ILE A 260 0.47 17.44 -32.25
CA ILE A 260 1.30 16.46 -32.95
C ILE A 260 2.64 17.13 -33.28
N PRO A 261 3.73 16.78 -32.56
CA PRO A 261 5.08 17.24 -32.89
C PRO A 261 5.57 16.63 -34.20
N PRO A 262 6.60 17.22 -34.83
CA PRO A 262 7.38 16.55 -35.86
C PRO A 262 7.93 15.20 -35.38
N ALA A 263 7.96 14.18 -36.26
CA ALA A 263 8.34 12.81 -35.91
C ALA A 263 9.69 12.70 -35.16
N ARG A 264 10.67 13.56 -35.51
CA ARG A 264 11.97 13.64 -34.86
C ARG A 264 11.88 13.98 -33.36
N GLU A 265 10.94 14.83 -32.97
CA GLU A 265 10.76 15.29 -31.58
C GLU A 265 9.97 14.28 -30.75
N GLN A 266 9.03 13.56 -31.37
CA GLN A 266 8.20 12.57 -30.67
C GLN A 266 9.05 11.55 -29.90
N SER A 267 10.07 10.97 -30.55
CA SER A 267 10.91 9.96 -29.89
C SER A 267 11.72 10.54 -28.73
N GLY A 268 12.22 11.77 -28.85
CA GLY A 268 12.94 12.45 -27.77
C GLY A 268 12.04 12.71 -26.56
N ILE A 269 10.83 13.23 -26.80
CA ILE A 269 9.85 13.49 -25.75
C ILE A 269 9.41 12.19 -25.06
N GLY A 270 9.05 11.18 -25.86
CA GLY A 270 8.59 9.88 -25.34
C GLY A 270 9.62 9.19 -24.45
N LYS A 271 10.90 9.16 -24.87
CA LYS A 271 12.00 8.56 -24.10
C LYS A 271 12.32 9.34 -22.83
N SER A 272 12.38 10.67 -22.90
CA SER A 272 12.66 11.52 -21.75
C SER A 272 11.60 11.36 -20.66
N ILE A 273 10.31 11.46 -21.03
CA ILE A 273 9.21 11.27 -20.10
C ILE A 273 9.26 9.88 -19.47
N ARG A 274 9.49 8.83 -20.27
CA ARG A 274 9.63 7.47 -19.75
C ARG A 274 10.76 7.37 -18.71
N ALA A 275 11.94 7.88 -19.02
CA ALA A 275 13.09 7.84 -18.11
C ALA A 275 12.81 8.60 -16.80
N GLN A 276 12.10 9.73 -16.87
CA GLN A 276 11.68 10.48 -15.69
C GLN A 276 10.67 9.71 -14.83
N LEU A 277 9.67 9.08 -15.46
CA LEU A 277 8.68 8.25 -14.76
C LEU A 277 9.34 7.05 -14.07
N GLU A 278 10.22 6.32 -14.77
CA GLU A 278 10.97 5.21 -14.19
C GLU A 278 11.85 5.66 -13.01
N ARG A 279 12.39 6.88 -13.04
CA ARG A 279 13.13 7.45 -11.91
C ARG A 279 12.20 7.72 -10.72
N ILE A 280 10.99 8.21 -10.95
CA ILE A 280 9.99 8.40 -9.90
C ILE A 280 9.59 7.06 -9.28
N ASP A 281 9.39 6.04 -10.10
CA ASP A 281 9.01 4.70 -9.61
C ASP A 281 10.12 4.10 -8.74
N ARG A 282 11.38 4.16 -9.18
CA ARG A 282 12.54 3.75 -8.35
C ARG A 282 12.64 4.53 -7.04
N LEU A 283 12.40 5.84 -7.07
CA LEU A 283 12.40 6.65 -5.84
C LEU A 283 11.26 6.24 -4.90
N ALA A 284 10.07 5.97 -5.42
CA ALA A 284 8.94 5.51 -4.62
C ALA A 284 9.24 4.17 -3.92
N GLU A 285 9.88 3.23 -4.61
CA GLU A 285 10.33 1.96 -4.02
C GLU A 285 11.37 2.17 -2.90
N GLN A 286 12.36 3.04 -3.13
CA GLN A 286 13.37 3.37 -2.13
C GLN A 286 12.76 4.03 -0.87
N LEU A 287 11.78 4.90 -1.08
CA LEU A 287 11.03 5.56 -0.01
C LEU A 287 10.17 4.57 0.78
N ALA A 288 9.47 3.66 0.10
CA ALA A 288 8.71 2.58 0.75
C ALA A 288 9.62 1.69 1.61
N ALA A 289 10.79 1.30 1.09
CA ALA A 289 11.78 0.57 1.88
C ALA A 289 12.32 1.40 3.07
N SER A 290 12.35 2.73 2.97
CA SER A 290 12.74 3.60 4.08
C SER A 290 11.69 3.67 5.18
N LEU A 291 10.40 3.55 4.84
CA LEU A 291 9.32 3.47 5.82
C LEU A 291 9.43 2.16 6.61
N ASP A 292 9.61 1.02 5.93
CA ASP A 292 9.83 -0.28 6.57
C ASP A 292 11.06 -0.28 7.49
N ARG A 293 12.18 0.32 7.05
CA ARG A 293 13.35 0.52 7.95
C ARG A 293 13.04 1.40 9.15
N SER A 294 12.18 2.41 9.00
CA SER A 294 11.77 3.28 10.11
C SER A 294 10.95 2.50 11.13
N ASP A 295 10.02 1.65 10.68
CA ASP A 295 9.20 0.81 11.56
C ASP A 295 10.09 -0.16 12.36
N ARG A 296 11.05 -0.82 11.70
CA ARG A 296 12.02 -1.69 12.40
C ARG A 296 12.88 -0.93 13.40
N LEU A 297 13.29 0.30 13.09
CA LEU A 297 14.04 1.14 14.02
C LEU A 297 13.18 1.52 15.24
N ARG A 298 11.89 1.81 15.05
CA ARG A 298 10.94 2.02 16.17
C ARG A 298 10.88 0.81 17.08
N GLU A 299 10.75 -0.39 16.52
CA GLU A 299 10.73 -1.64 17.27
C GLU A 299 12.03 -1.86 18.05
N SER A 300 13.18 -1.66 17.40
CA SER A 300 14.49 -1.79 18.03
C SER A 300 14.71 -0.78 19.17
N LEU A 301 14.22 0.46 19.01
CA LEU A 301 14.28 1.48 20.07
C LEU A 301 13.42 1.08 21.28
N LEU A 302 12.22 0.55 21.06
CA LEU A 302 11.34 0.06 22.13
C LEU A 302 11.97 -1.14 22.84
N GLN A 303 12.53 -2.09 22.10
CA GLN A 303 13.25 -3.23 22.69
C GLN A 303 14.46 -2.78 23.51
N ALA A 304 15.29 -1.87 22.98
CA ALA A 304 16.44 -1.32 23.71
C ALA A 304 16.03 -0.54 24.97
N ALA A 305 14.89 0.15 24.94
CA ALA A 305 14.33 0.86 26.10
C ALA A 305 14.02 -0.11 27.25
N PHE A 306 13.33 -1.21 26.95
CA PHE A 306 12.86 -2.16 27.97
C PHE A 306 13.90 -3.21 28.34
N ALA A 307 14.93 -3.41 27.52
CA ALA A 307 16.10 -4.20 27.88
C ALA A 307 17.12 -3.43 28.75
N GLY A 308 16.87 -2.16 29.08
CA GLY A 308 17.79 -1.34 29.88
C GLY A 308 19.04 -0.88 29.12
N ARG A 309 19.02 -0.94 27.78
CA ARG A 309 20.17 -0.56 26.92
C ARG A 309 20.07 0.87 26.37
N LEU A 310 18.96 1.58 26.60
CA LEU A 310 18.71 2.91 26.03
C LEU A 310 19.29 4.06 26.86
N VAL A 311 19.37 3.91 28.18
CA VAL A 311 19.86 4.93 29.12
C VAL A 311 20.82 4.29 30.13
N SER A 312 21.73 5.09 30.69
CA SER A 312 22.62 4.63 31.77
C SER A 312 21.84 4.46 33.08
N GLN A 313 22.13 3.38 33.80
CA GLN A 313 21.63 3.16 35.16
C GLN A 313 22.36 4.07 36.15
N ASP A 314 21.59 4.67 37.07
CA ASP A 314 22.13 5.50 38.15
C ASP A 314 22.07 4.71 39.47
N PRO A 315 23.22 4.37 40.10
CA PRO A 315 23.25 3.63 41.36
C PRO A 315 22.54 4.32 42.53
N THR A 316 22.25 5.63 42.41
CA THR A 316 21.59 6.42 43.46
C THR A 316 20.07 6.41 43.36
N ASP A 317 19.50 5.86 42.27
CA ASP A 317 18.05 5.77 42.12
C ASP A 317 17.44 4.80 43.14
N GLU A 318 16.29 5.15 43.74
CA GLU A 318 15.56 4.25 44.64
C GLU A 318 15.08 3.01 43.88
N PRO A 319 15.54 1.80 44.22
CA PRO A 319 15.13 0.58 43.53
C PRO A 319 13.61 0.37 43.61
N ALA A 320 12.97 0.00 42.50
CA ALA A 320 11.52 -0.20 42.43
C ALA A 320 10.97 -1.24 43.44
N GLY A 321 11.82 -2.13 43.95
CA GLY A 321 11.48 -3.06 45.02
C GLY A 321 11.08 -2.38 46.34
N ILE A 322 11.63 -1.21 46.65
CA ILE A 322 11.36 -0.50 47.90
C ILE A 322 9.93 0.10 47.90
N PRO A 323 9.50 0.90 46.91
CA PRO A 323 8.12 1.37 46.85
C PRO A 323 7.11 0.22 46.67
N LEU A 324 7.47 -0.87 45.95
CA LEU A 324 6.62 -2.06 45.85
C LEU A 324 6.36 -2.71 47.22
N ALA A 325 7.38 -2.83 48.06
CA ALA A 325 7.25 -3.37 49.41
C ALA A 325 6.35 -2.49 50.28
N ARG A 326 6.50 -1.15 50.20
CA ARG A 326 5.62 -0.19 50.90
C ARG A 326 4.16 -0.39 50.50
N LEU A 327 3.88 -0.49 49.20
CA LEU A 327 2.52 -0.68 48.70
C LEU A 327 1.91 -2.04 49.05
N ARG A 328 2.71 -3.11 49.09
CA ARG A 328 2.26 -4.43 49.56
C ARG A 328 1.87 -4.37 51.03
N ALA A 329 2.73 -3.81 51.87
CA ALA A 329 2.45 -3.64 53.30
C ALA A 329 1.20 -2.78 53.54
N GLU A 330 1.01 -1.71 52.77
CA GLU A 330 -0.19 -0.87 52.87
C GLU A 330 -1.47 -1.62 52.46
N ARG A 331 -1.41 -2.45 51.42
CA ARG A 331 -2.55 -3.30 51.01
C ARG A 331 -2.88 -4.36 52.04
N GLU A 332 -1.87 -5.05 52.56
CA GLU A 332 -2.03 -6.05 53.62
C GLU A 332 -2.63 -5.42 54.89
N ALA A 333 -2.18 -4.23 55.28
CA ALA A 333 -2.74 -3.49 56.40
C ALA A 333 -4.21 -3.09 56.17
N ARG A 334 -4.56 -2.63 54.96
CA ARG A 334 -5.94 -2.31 54.58
C ARG A 334 -6.83 -3.57 54.59
N GLU A 335 -6.36 -4.69 54.05
CA GLU A 335 -7.09 -5.97 54.07
C GLU A 335 -7.28 -6.52 55.49
N CYS A 336 -6.28 -6.36 56.36
CA CYS A 336 -6.40 -6.70 57.78
C CYS A 336 -7.42 -5.82 58.51
N SER A 337 -7.54 -4.54 58.14
CA SER A 337 -8.52 -3.61 58.70
C SER A 337 -9.95 -3.80 58.19
N SER A 338 -10.13 -4.44 57.02
CA SER A 338 -11.43 -4.59 56.34
C SER A 338 -12.09 -5.96 56.46
N ARG A 339 -11.58 -6.88 57.30
CA ARG A 339 -12.18 -8.21 57.52
C ARG A 339 -13.48 -8.11 58.33
N PRO A 340 -14.66 -8.49 57.78
CA PRO A 340 -15.84 -8.71 58.61
C PRO A 340 -15.72 -10.04 59.36
N ALA A 341 -16.31 -10.13 60.55
CA ALA A 341 -16.33 -11.33 61.39
C ALA A 341 -16.80 -12.60 60.63
N PRO A 342 -16.30 -13.80 60.98
CA PRO A 342 -16.61 -15.02 60.25
C PRO A 342 -18.10 -15.37 60.39
N ARG A 343 -18.83 -15.44 59.27
CA ARG A 343 -20.19 -16.00 59.23
C ARG A 343 -20.12 -17.54 59.27
N PRO A 344 -21.11 -18.23 59.88
CA PRO A 344 -21.07 -19.67 60.04
C PRO A 344 -21.12 -20.39 58.68
N ARG A 345 -20.35 -21.49 58.58
CA ARG A 345 -20.21 -22.35 57.39
C ARG A 345 -21.58 -22.84 56.89
N ARG A 346 -21.97 -22.48 55.66
CA ARG A 346 -22.90 -23.27 54.84
C ARG A 346 -22.11 -24.19 53.92
N ALA A 347 -22.63 -25.40 53.74
CA ALA A 347 -22.05 -26.51 53.02
C ALA A 347 -21.45 -26.12 51.65
N ALA A 348 -20.29 -26.71 51.38
CA ALA A 348 -19.51 -26.50 50.17
C ALA A 348 -20.31 -26.83 48.90
N ARG A 349 -20.37 -25.89 47.97
CA ARG A 349 -20.42 -26.21 46.55
C ARG A 349 -19.02 -26.01 45.99
N ALA A 350 -18.49 -27.07 45.39
CA ALA A 350 -17.18 -27.10 44.77
C ALA A 350 -17.02 -25.88 43.85
N ARG A 351 -16.12 -24.97 44.22
CA ARG A 351 -15.53 -24.05 43.25
C ARG A 351 -14.70 -24.92 42.33
N VAL A 352 -15.12 -25.02 41.08
CA VAL A 352 -14.24 -25.45 40.00
C VAL A 352 -13.01 -24.55 40.10
N SER A 353 -11.87 -25.18 40.35
CA SER A 353 -10.55 -24.56 40.28
C SER A 353 -10.41 -24.01 38.86
N LEU A 354 -10.66 -22.71 38.68
CA LEU A 354 -10.25 -22.00 37.48
C LEU A 354 -8.72 -21.98 37.52
N ALA A 355 -8.13 -22.83 36.68
CA ALA A 355 -6.70 -22.91 36.48
C ALA A 355 -6.16 -21.49 36.29
N THR A 356 -5.27 -21.09 37.19
CA THR A 356 -4.50 -19.86 37.10
C THR A 356 -3.73 -19.95 35.78
N ALA A 357 -4.03 -19.08 34.82
CA ALA A 357 -3.19 -18.99 33.62
C ALA A 357 -1.75 -18.71 34.10
N PRO A 358 -0.74 -19.49 33.66
CA PRO A 358 0.61 -19.30 34.12
C PRO A 358 1.06 -17.89 33.75
N ALA A 359 1.64 -17.17 34.71
CA ALA A 359 2.20 -15.85 34.45
C ALA A 359 3.33 -16.00 33.42
N VAL A 360 3.21 -15.35 32.27
CA VAL A 360 4.22 -15.41 31.22
C VAL A 360 5.17 -14.25 31.43
N GLN A 361 6.42 -14.58 31.74
CA GLN A 361 7.49 -13.61 31.72
C GLN A 361 7.83 -13.33 30.27
N LEU A 362 7.47 -12.14 29.79
CA LEU A 362 7.88 -11.70 28.47
C LEU A 362 9.39 -11.44 28.53
N GLU A 363 10.15 -12.20 27.75
CA GLU A 363 11.59 -12.00 27.61
C GLU A 363 11.82 -10.72 26.81
N PHE A 364 11.99 -9.62 27.51
CA PHE A 364 12.72 -8.47 26.98
C PHE A 364 14.19 -8.87 27.05
N GLU A 365 14.72 -9.49 25.99
CA GLU A 365 16.11 -9.96 25.94
C GLU A 365 17.07 -8.90 26.51
N LEU A 366 17.77 -9.25 27.60
CA LEU A 366 18.77 -8.42 28.32
C LEU A 366 20.08 -8.30 27.54
#